data_AF-A0A9C8GMU9-F1
#
_entry.id   AF-A0A9C8GMU9-F1
#
_cell.length_a   1.000
_cell.length_b   1.000
_cell.length_c   1.000
_cell.angle_alpha   90.00
_cell.angle_beta   90.00
_cell.angle_gamma   90.00
#
_symmetry.space_group_name_H-M   'P 1'
#
loop_
_entity.id
_entity.type
_entity.pdbx_description
1 polymer ?
#
loop_
_entity_poly.entity_id
_entity_poly.type
_entity_poly.pdbx_seq_one_letter_code
_entity_poly.pdbx_strand_id
1 'polypeptide(L)' 'MKRAEAIERSKKAREEQKKAEEAKKRVYVVKSGDSLSKIARDMLGDASRWPEIFEANKDKIKDPNLIHVGQELTIPSDEN' A
#
# COMPACT_ATOMS: atom_id res chain seq x y z
N MET A 1 17.21 25.66 28.67
CA MET A 1 17.44 24.41 27.91
C MET A 1 16.17 23.66 27.45
N LYS A 2 14.95 23.98 27.92
CA LYS A 2 13.72 23.18 27.61
C LYS A 2 13.11 23.32 26.19
N ARG A 3 13.69 24.11 25.27
CA ARG A 3 13.12 24.33 23.92
C ARG A 3 13.58 23.30 22.87
N ALA A 4 14.74 22.66 23.06
CA ALA A 4 15.28 21.70 22.10
C ALA A 4 14.54 20.35 22.14
N GLU A 5 14.21 19.85 23.33
CA GLU A 5 13.54 18.55 23.51
C GLU A 5 12.11 18.49 22.92
N ALA A 6 11.41 19.61 22.85
CA ALA A 6 10.04 19.66 22.30
C ALA A 6 10.01 19.53 20.77
N ILE A 7 11.06 20.00 20.08
CA ILE A 7 11.19 19.88 18.62
C ILE A 7 11.56 18.44 18.23
N GLU A 8 12.33 17.77 19.06
CA GLU A 8 12.78 16.40 18.82
C GLU A 8 11.66 15.37 19.06
N ARG A 9 10.82 15.57 20.08
CA ARG A 9 9.62 14.75 20.30
C ARG A 9 8.58 14.88 19.18
N SER A 10 8.39 16.08 18.63
CA SER A 10 7.43 16.31 17.53
C SER A 10 7.92 15.74 16.20
N LYS A 11 9.23 15.75 15.92
CA LYS A 11 9.80 15.01 14.78
C LYS A 11 9.65 13.50 14.94
N LYS A 12 9.96 12.95 16.11
CA LYS A 12 9.86 11.51 16.39
C LYS A 12 8.43 10.99 16.27
N ALA A 13 7.44 11.72 16.78
CA ALA A 13 6.03 11.34 16.65
C ALA A 13 5.54 11.35 15.19
N ARG A 14 6.03 12.29 14.36
CA ARG A 14 5.70 12.35 12.94
C ARG A 14 6.37 11.23 12.14
N GLU A 15 7.59 10.83 12.51
CA GLU A 15 8.25 9.64 11.95
C GLU A 15 7.54 8.34 12.34
N GLU A 16 7.15 8.19 13.62
CA GLU A 16 6.42 7.01 14.09
C GLU A 16 5.02 6.91 13.45
N GLN A 17 4.32 8.04 13.26
CA GLN A 17 3.06 8.07 12.52
C GLN A 17 3.24 7.71 11.05
N LYS A 18 4.27 8.26 10.38
CA LYS A 18 4.55 7.94 8.98
C LYS A 18 4.93 6.47 8.78
N LYS A 19 5.67 5.89 9.73
CA LYS A 19 6.05 4.48 9.72
C LYS A 19 4.87 3.54 10.05
N ALA A 20 3.94 3.98 10.89
CA ALA A 20 2.69 3.26 11.15
C ALA A 20 1.73 3.30 9.94
N GLU A 21 1.71 4.42 9.23
CA GLU A 21 0.95 4.59 7.98
C GLU A 21 1.57 3.79 6.82
N GLU A 22 2.91 3.74 6.74
CA GLU A 22 3.64 2.85 5.82
C GLU A 22 3.45 1.37 6.18
N ALA A 23 3.36 1.02 7.47
CA ALA A 23 3.05 -0.34 7.91
C ALA A 23 1.61 -0.79 7.55
N LYS A 24 0.69 0.15 7.29
CA LYS A 24 -0.62 -0.17 6.71
C LYS A 24 -0.54 -0.47 5.21
N LYS A 25 0.54 -0.16 4.49
CA LYS A 25 0.68 -0.56 3.08
C LYS A 25 1.14 -2.01 3.02
N ARG A 26 0.22 -2.93 2.72
CA ARG A 26 0.55 -4.34 2.52
C ARG A 26 1.14 -4.51 1.13
N VAL A 27 2.25 -5.23 1.00
CA VAL A 27 2.80 -5.59 -0.32
C VAL A 27 2.35 -7.01 -0.65
N TYR A 28 1.81 -7.21 -1.85
CA TYR A 28 1.41 -8.50 -2.38
C TYR A 28 2.30 -8.89 -3.56
N VAL A 29 2.82 -10.11 -3.54
CA VAL A 29 3.59 -10.67 -4.66
C VAL A 29 2.64 -11.44 -5.57
N VAL A 30 2.49 -10.97 -6.80
CA VAL A 30 1.61 -11.58 -7.81
C VAL A 30 2.03 -13.03 -8.08
N LYS A 31 1.06 -13.96 -8.06
CA LYS A 31 1.29 -15.37 -8.38
C LYS A 31 0.74 -15.70 -9.77
N SER A 32 1.16 -16.85 -10.30
CA SER A 32 0.65 -17.34 -11.58
C SER A 32 -0.87 -17.53 -11.53
N GLY A 33 -1.58 -16.96 -12.52
CA GLY A 33 -3.04 -16.97 -12.58
C GLY A 33 -3.74 -15.96 -11.67
N ASP A 34 -3.01 -14.97 -11.13
CA ASP A 34 -3.64 -13.84 -10.46
C ASP A 34 -4.07 -12.74 -11.44
N SER A 35 -5.11 -12.02 -11.05
CA SER A 35 -5.59 -10.79 -11.69
C SER A 35 -5.81 -9.73 -10.63
N LEU A 36 -5.82 -8.45 -11.01
CA LEU A 36 -6.05 -7.36 -10.04
C LEU A 36 -7.36 -7.53 -9.26
N SER A 37 -8.43 -8.00 -9.92
CA SER A 37 -9.73 -8.28 -9.28
C SER A 37 -9.68 -9.45 -8.31
N LYS A 38 -8.90 -10.50 -8.62
CA LYS A 38 -8.72 -11.61 -7.69
C LYS A 38 -7.95 -11.15 -6.45
N ILE A 39 -6.84 -10.43 -6.65
CA ILE A 39 -6.03 -9.87 -5.56
C ILE A 39 -6.86 -8.90 -4.71
N ALA A 40 -7.68 -8.05 -5.33
CA ALA A 40 -8.58 -7.15 -4.62
C ALA A 40 -9.60 -7.91 -3.77
N ARG A 41 -10.20 -8.98 -4.29
CA ARG A 41 -11.10 -9.81 -3.48
C ARG A 41 -10.39 -10.45 -2.30
N ASP A 42 -9.21 -11.00 -2.51
CA ASP A 42 -8.45 -11.71 -1.47
C ASP A 42 -7.86 -10.75 -0.41
N MET A 43 -7.49 -9.53 -0.81
CA MET A 43 -6.79 -8.57 0.08
C MET A 43 -7.69 -7.45 0.62
N LEU A 44 -8.65 -6.98 -0.17
CA LEU A 44 -9.60 -5.90 0.15
C LEU A 44 -11.02 -6.42 0.42
N GLY A 45 -11.27 -7.72 0.20
CA GLY A 45 -12.58 -8.35 0.39
C GLY A 45 -13.55 -8.20 -0.80
N ASP A 46 -13.24 -7.35 -1.78
CA ASP A 46 -14.11 -7.09 -2.94
C ASP A 46 -13.30 -7.01 -4.24
N ALA A 47 -13.71 -7.77 -5.24
CA ALA A 47 -13.07 -7.79 -6.55
C ALA A 47 -13.19 -6.46 -7.31
N SER A 48 -14.26 -5.70 -7.06
CA SER A 48 -14.56 -4.40 -7.68
C SER A 48 -13.59 -3.31 -7.25
N ARG A 49 -12.83 -3.55 -6.18
CA ARG A 49 -11.80 -2.66 -5.63
C ARG A 49 -10.44 -2.78 -6.32
N TRP A 50 -10.36 -3.57 -7.39
CA TRP A 50 -9.16 -3.65 -8.23
C TRP A 50 -8.62 -2.29 -8.73
N PRO A 51 -9.44 -1.26 -9.01
CA PRO A 51 -8.92 0.04 -9.44
C PRO A 51 -8.06 0.68 -8.36
N GLU A 52 -8.35 0.47 -7.07
CA GLU A 52 -7.55 1.03 -5.97
C GLU A 52 -6.14 0.46 -5.95
N ILE A 53 -5.99 -0.85 -6.20
CA ILE A 53 -4.68 -1.49 -6.36
C ILE A 53 -3.96 -0.92 -7.58
N PHE A 54 -4.68 -0.72 -8.69
CA PHE A 54 -4.09 -0.11 -9.88
C PHE A 54 -3.61 1.32 -9.61
N GLU A 55 -4.45 2.18 -9.03
CA GLU A 55 -4.10 3.56 -8.66
C GLU A 55 -2.86 3.61 -7.76
N ALA A 56 -2.79 2.74 -6.74
CA ALA A 56 -1.67 2.66 -5.81
C ALA A 56 -0.36 2.17 -6.44
N ASN A 57 -0.42 1.59 -7.65
CA ASN A 57 0.73 1.03 -8.37
C ASN A 57 0.81 1.54 -9.80
N LYS A 58 0.22 2.70 -10.13
CA LYS A 58 0.30 3.29 -11.48
C LYS A 58 1.72 3.52 -11.96
N ASP A 59 2.68 3.66 -11.03
CA ASP A 59 4.10 3.73 -11.31
C ASP A 59 4.69 2.38 -11.78
N LYS A 60 4.08 1.26 -11.37
CA LYS A 60 4.53 -0.11 -11.68
C LYS A 60 3.68 -0.85 -12.71
N ILE A 61 2.39 -0.52 -12.79
CA ILE A 61 1.43 -1.15 -13.70
C ILE A 61 1.02 -0.11 -14.75
N LYS A 62 1.43 -0.36 -15.99
CA LYS A 62 1.00 0.46 -17.14
C LYS A 62 -0.36 0.01 -17.66
N ASP A 63 -0.60 -1.30 -17.65
CA ASP A 63 -1.82 -1.93 -18.12
C ASP A 63 -2.45 -2.75 -16.99
N PRO A 64 -3.68 -2.43 -16.53
CA PRO A 64 -4.30 -3.13 -15.41
C PRO A 64 -4.58 -4.62 -15.69
N ASN A 65 -4.66 -4.98 -16.97
CA ASN A 65 -4.83 -6.37 -17.41
C ASN A 65 -3.50 -7.13 -17.56
N LEU A 66 -2.36 -6.45 -17.46
CA LEU A 66 -1.04 -7.03 -17.63
C LEU A 66 -0.23 -6.88 -16.33
N ILE A 67 -0.37 -7.87 -15.45
CA ILE A 67 0.47 -8.01 -14.26
C ILE A 67 1.35 -9.26 -14.40
N HIS A 68 2.57 -9.18 -13.89
CA HIS A 68 3.55 -10.26 -14.03
C HIS A 68 3.72 -11.03 -12.71
N VAL A 69 3.92 -12.33 -12.82
CA VAL A 69 4.25 -13.17 -11.66
C VAL A 69 5.54 -12.70 -11.01
N GLY A 70 5.56 -12.61 -9.68
CA GLY A 70 6.67 -12.07 -8.91
C GLY A 70 6.64 -10.55 -8.75
N GLN A 71 5.70 -9.85 -9.39
CA GLN A 71 5.56 -8.40 -9.25
C GLN A 71 5.03 -8.04 -7.86
N GLU A 72 5.66 -7.05 -7.22
CA GLU A 72 5.28 -6.53 -5.92
C GLU A 72 4.28 -5.37 -6.06
N LEU A 73 3.03 -5.63 -5.69
CA LEU A 73 1.94 -4.65 -5.71
C LEU A 73 1.66 -4.12 -4.31
N THR A 74 1.63 -2.80 -4.20
CA THR A 74 1.17 -2.09 -3.02
C THR A 74 -0.34 -2.23 -2.92
N ILE A 75 -0.82 -2.89 -1.89
CA ILE A 75 -2.23 -2.98 -1.57
C ILE A 75 -2.58 -1.81 -0.64
N PRO A 76 -3.42 -0.86 -1.08
CA PRO A 76 -3.90 0.18 -0.18
C PRO A 76 -4.72 -0.48 0.94
N SER A 77 -4.40 -0.21 2.20
CA SER A 77 -5.33 -0.58 3.26
C SER A 77 -6.55 0.34 3.17
N ASP A 78 -7.73 -0.25 3.30
CA ASP A 78 -8.96 0.48 3.52
C ASP A 78 -8.80 1.26 4.83
N GLU A 79 -8.48 2.54 4.75
CA GLU A 79 -8.73 3.44 5.85
C GLU A 79 -10.22 3.76 5.83
N ASN A 80 -11.00 2.89 6.45
CA ASN A 80 -12.39 3.19 6.83
C ASN A 80 -12.63 2.75 8.28
#